data_AF-A0A6F8QIU6-F1
#
_entry.id   AF-A0A6F8QIU6-F1
#
_cell.length_a   1.000
_cell.length_b   1.000
_cell.length_c   1.000
_cell.angle_alpha   90.00
_cell.angle_beta   90.00
_cell.angle_gamma   90.00
#
_symmetry.space_group_name_H-M   'P 1'
#
loop_
_entity.id
_entity.type
_entity.pdbx_description
1 polymer ?
#
loop_
_entity_poly.entity_id
_entity_poly.type
_entity_poly.pdbx_seq_one_letter_code
_entity_poly.pdbx_strand_id
1 'polypeptide(L)'
;MNENFSKEKLFQGMIFTLLITFATGLGNVLSEFFMLDVKKQEAEDNLHADARRQATELHCTKLQESASLATEIMFRADRGYPNVVTLEDLIYGEQMPEKRVPDEKIKEEQKNLEHQVFKLLPYLLPDEAQIMEKVMLQHSILTSIRTSKVPAEHRSAPSEGGFNFNNEMHELRRAGTQMSQIFRERCMRVD
;
A
#
# COMPACT_ATOMS: atom_id res chain seq x y z
N MET A 1 -72.04 -46.60 -33.19
CA MET A 1 -71.03 -45.68 -33.77
C MET A 1 -70.49 -44.67 -32.74
N ASN A 2 -70.38 -45.04 -31.45
CA ASN A 2 -69.99 -44.13 -30.36
C ASN A 2 -68.75 -44.60 -29.55
N GLU A 3 -68.34 -45.86 -29.67
CA GLU A 3 -67.17 -46.37 -28.92
C GLU A 3 -65.83 -45.99 -29.54
N ASN A 4 -65.73 -45.96 -30.89
CA ASN A 4 -64.49 -45.58 -31.57
C ASN A 4 -64.14 -44.10 -31.35
N PHE A 5 -65.14 -43.23 -31.28
CA PHE A 5 -64.97 -41.79 -31.05
C PHE A 5 -64.46 -41.47 -29.63
N SER A 6 -64.77 -42.34 -28.65
CA SER A 6 -64.33 -42.21 -27.26
C SER A 6 -62.86 -42.65 -27.08
N LYS A 7 -62.46 -43.75 -27.72
CA LYS A 7 -61.08 -44.26 -27.69
C LYS A 7 -60.08 -43.30 -28.34
N GLU A 8 -60.46 -42.67 -29.45
CA GLU A 8 -59.60 -41.76 -30.20
C GLU A 8 -59.30 -40.46 -29.42
N LYS A 9 -60.31 -39.90 -28.74
CA LYS A 9 -60.13 -38.74 -27.84
C LYS A 9 -59.31 -39.07 -26.60
N LEU A 10 -59.50 -40.26 -26.01
CA LEU A 10 -58.67 -40.75 -24.90
C LEU A 10 -57.20 -40.92 -25.31
N PHE A 11 -56.96 -41.45 -26.50
CA PHE A 11 -55.61 -41.62 -27.04
C PHE A 11 -54.92 -40.28 -27.34
N GLN A 12 -55.65 -39.32 -27.93
CA GLN A 12 -55.15 -37.94 -28.10
C GLN A 12 -54.84 -37.26 -26.76
N GLY A 13 -55.70 -37.44 -25.74
CA GLY A 13 -55.45 -36.91 -24.40
C GLY A 13 -54.20 -37.50 -23.75
N MET A 14 -53.96 -38.81 -23.92
CA MET A 14 -52.77 -39.48 -23.39
C MET A 14 -51.49 -38.99 -24.07
N ILE A 15 -51.51 -38.80 -25.41
CA ILE A 15 -50.38 -38.24 -26.17
C ILE A 15 -50.08 -36.81 -25.73
N PHE A 16 -51.09 -35.94 -25.62
CA PHE A 16 -50.90 -34.56 -25.17
C PHE A 16 -50.33 -34.49 -23.75
N THR A 17 -50.82 -35.32 -22.84
CA THR A 17 -50.33 -35.37 -21.46
C THR A 17 -48.87 -35.82 -21.41
N LEU A 18 -48.49 -36.82 -22.21
CA LEU A 18 -47.09 -37.24 -22.36
C LEU A 18 -46.20 -36.12 -22.91
N LEU A 19 -46.65 -35.42 -23.95
CA LEU A 19 -45.89 -34.31 -24.54
C LEU A 19 -45.71 -33.14 -23.56
N ILE A 20 -46.76 -32.77 -22.83
CA ILE A 20 -46.70 -31.72 -21.80
C ILE A 20 -45.75 -32.15 -20.68
N THR A 21 -45.82 -33.40 -20.22
CA THR A 21 -44.93 -33.91 -19.17
C THR A 21 -43.48 -33.89 -19.61
N PHE A 22 -43.20 -34.28 -20.86
CA PHE A 22 -41.85 -34.27 -21.42
C PHE A 22 -41.30 -32.85 -21.61
N ALA A 23 -42.13 -31.93 -22.13
CA ALA A 23 -41.76 -30.53 -22.28
C ALA A 23 -41.50 -29.86 -20.92
N THR A 24 -42.32 -30.15 -19.90
CA THR A 24 -42.15 -29.60 -18.55
C THR A 24 -40.91 -30.18 -17.86
N GLY A 25 -40.68 -31.49 -18.00
CA GLY A 25 -39.48 -32.14 -17.47
C GLY A 25 -38.18 -31.62 -18.11
N LEU A 26 -38.15 -31.49 -19.44
CA LEU A 26 -37.00 -30.91 -20.14
C LEU A 26 -36.77 -29.44 -19.80
N GLY A 27 -37.84 -28.64 -19.68
CA GLY A 27 -37.76 -27.24 -19.28
C GLY A 27 -37.13 -27.06 -17.88
N ASN A 28 -37.52 -27.90 -16.92
CA ASN A 28 -36.95 -27.86 -15.57
C ASN A 28 -35.46 -28.25 -15.55
N VAL A 29 -35.06 -29.32 -16.24
CA VAL A 29 -33.67 -29.78 -16.26
C VAL A 29 -32.76 -28.77 -16.96
N LEU A 30 -33.20 -28.19 -18.08
CA LEU A 30 -32.44 -27.13 -18.76
C LEU A 30 -32.32 -25.89 -17.88
N SER A 31 -33.40 -25.48 -17.21
CA SER A 31 -33.38 -24.36 -16.28
C SER A 31 -32.41 -24.59 -15.12
N GLU A 32 -32.39 -25.79 -14.52
CA GLU A 32 -31.46 -26.15 -13.45
C GLU A 32 -30.00 -26.15 -13.94
N PHE A 33 -29.75 -26.70 -15.13
CA PHE A 33 -28.42 -26.73 -15.73
C PHE A 33 -27.87 -25.32 -15.98
N PHE A 34 -28.66 -24.42 -16.58
CA PHE A 34 -28.26 -23.03 -16.77
C PHE A 34 -28.10 -22.27 -15.45
N MET A 35 -28.93 -22.55 -14.44
CA MET A 35 -28.78 -21.95 -13.12
C MET A 35 -27.49 -22.38 -12.41
N LEU A 36 -27.05 -23.63 -12.59
CA LEU A 36 -25.81 -24.14 -12.00
C LEU A 36 -24.58 -23.46 -12.60
N ASP A 37 -24.53 -23.28 -13.91
CA ASP A 37 -23.44 -22.56 -14.58
C ASP A 37 -23.38 -21.09 -14.14
N VAL A 38 -24.53 -20.40 -14.06
CA VAL A 38 -24.61 -19.02 -13.55
C VAL A 38 -24.14 -18.93 -12.09
N LYS A 39 -24.58 -19.85 -11.22
CA LYS A 39 -24.15 -19.87 -9.81
C LYS A 39 -22.66 -20.16 -9.66
N LYS A 40 -22.11 -21.02 -10.52
CA LYS A 40 -20.67 -21.31 -10.54
C LYS A 40 -19.88 -20.08 -10.95
N GLN A 41 -20.33 -19.38 -11.99
CA GLN A 41 -19.71 -18.14 -12.46
C GLN A 41 -19.78 -17.03 -11.40
N GLU A 42 -20.93 -16.87 -10.74
CA GLU A 42 -21.11 -15.92 -9.64
C GLU A 42 -20.19 -16.24 -8.44
N ALA A 43 -19.99 -17.53 -8.13
CA ALA A 43 -19.07 -17.94 -7.08
C ALA A 43 -17.60 -17.63 -7.42
N GLU A 44 -17.19 -17.88 -8.67
CA GLU A 44 -15.84 -17.54 -9.15
C GLU A 44 -15.63 -16.01 -9.17
N ASP A 45 -16.60 -15.24 -9.65
CA ASP A 45 -16.55 -13.78 -9.66
C ASP A 45 -16.48 -13.20 -8.25
N ASN A 46 -17.25 -13.76 -7.30
CA ASN A 46 -17.20 -13.36 -5.89
C ASN A 46 -15.84 -13.67 -5.24
N LEU A 47 -15.24 -14.84 -5.53
CA LEU A 47 -13.91 -15.18 -5.05
C LEU A 47 -12.85 -14.21 -5.58
N HIS A 48 -12.93 -13.83 -6.86
CA HIS A 48 -12.03 -12.84 -7.45
C HIS A 48 -12.25 -11.44 -6.84
N ALA A 49 -13.50 -11.05 -6.58
CA ALA A 49 -13.82 -9.79 -5.93
C ALA A 49 -13.28 -9.76 -4.50
N ASP A 50 -13.42 -10.84 -3.74
CA ASP A 50 -12.91 -10.95 -2.37
C ASP A 50 -11.38 -10.94 -2.34
N ALA A 51 -10.71 -11.63 -3.27
CA ALA A 51 -9.26 -11.57 -3.39
C ALA A 51 -8.76 -10.15 -3.68
N ARG A 52 -9.48 -9.40 -4.54
CA ARG A 52 -9.17 -7.98 -4.81
C ARG A 52 -9.37 -7.12 -3.57
N ARG A 53 -10.47 -7.30 -2.83
CA ARG A 53 -10.73 -6.57 -1.58
C ARG A 53 -9.62 -6.81 -0.57
N GLN A 54 -9.23 -8.07 -0.37
CA GLN A 54 -8.13 -8.43 0.54
C GLN A 54 -6.80 -7.81 0.08
N ALA A 55 -6.51 -7.81 -1.22
CA ALA A 55 -5.32 -7.17 -1.76
C ALA A 55 -5.31 -5.66 -1.51
N THR A 56 -6.45 -4.98 -1.70
CA THR A 56 -6.59 -3.54 -1.42
C THR A 56 -6.48 -3.24 0.07
N GLU A 57 -7.09 -4.04 0.94
CA GLU A 57 -7.00 -3.88 2.39
C GLU A 57 -5.56 -4.08 2.89
N LEU A 58 -4.88 -5.12 2.40
CA LEU A 58 -3.47 -5.36 2.69
C LEU A 58 -2.61 -4.19 2.21
N HIS A 59 -2.81 -3.74 0.97
CA HIS A 59 -2.08 -2.60 0.42
C HIS A 59 -2.27 -1.35 1.29
N CYS A 60 -3.51 -1.01 1.67
CA CYS A 60 -3.78 0.14 2.51
C CYS A 60 -3.17 0.02 3.92
N THR A 61 -3.17 -1.19 4.49
CA THR A 61 -2.49 -1.46 5.77
C THR A 61 -0.98 -1.22 5.63
N LYS A 62 -0.36 -1.71 4.55
CA LYS A 62 1.07 -1.53 4.31
C LYS A 62 1.44 -0.10 3.94
N LEU A 63 0.54 0.62 3.28
CA LEU A 63 0.68 2.04 3.00
C LEU A 63 0.61 2.87 4.29
N GLN A 64 -0.27 2.51 5.21
CA GLN A 64 -0.35 3.10 6.55
C GLN A 64 0.92 2.85 7.35
N GLU A 65 1.40 1.59 7.39
CA GLU A 65 2.67 1.23 8.03
C GLU A 65 3.83 2.05 7.45
N SER A 66 3.88 2.22 6.13
CA SER A 66 4.89 3.01 5.43
C SER A 66 4.81 4.50 5.77
N ALA A 67 3.62 5.09 5.80
CA ALA A 67 3.42 6.48 6.21
C ALA A 67 3.80 6.71 7.68
N SER A 68 3.47 5.77 8.57
CA SER A 68 3.86 5.80 9.97
C SER A 68 5.39 5.72 10.11
N LEU A 69 6.03 4.79 9.39
CA LEU A 69 7.48 4.64 9.41
C LEU A 69 8.19 5.88 8.84
N ALA A 70 7.70 6.45 7.74
CA ALA A 70 8.25 7.69 7.18
C ALA A 70 8.17 8.85 8.19
N THR A 71 7.06 8.93 8.94
CA THR A 71 6.88 9.91 10.01
C THR A 71 7.84 9.66 11.17
N GLU A 72 8.07 8.41 11.56
CA GLU A 72 9.06 8.05 12.57
C GLU A 72 10.47 8.43 12.13
N ILE A 73 10.85 8.13 10.89
CA ILE A 73 12.14 8.52 10.32
C ILE A 73 12.32 10.04 10.37
N MET A 74 11.31 10.81 9.93
CA MET A 74 11.31 12.26 10.04
C MET A 74 11.49 12.74 11.48
N PHE A 75 10.72 12.17 12.42
CA PHE A 75 10.76 12.55 13.82
C PHE A 75 12.11 12.25 14.47
N ARG A 76 12.68 11.07 14.20
CA ARG A 76 14.02 10.71 14.67
C ARG A 76 15.06 11.62 14.03
N ALA A 77 14.95 11.90 12.74
CA ALA A 77 15.80 12.86 12.04
C ALA A 77 15.76 14.26 12.70
N ASP A 78 14.61 14.68 13.21
CA ASP A 78 14.37 16.00 13.81
C ASP A 78 14.80 16.09 15.29
N ARG A 79 14.49 15.09 16.11
CA ARG A 79 14.71 15.09 17.56
C ARG A 79 15.86 14.22 18.05
N GLY A 80 16.15 13.13 17.35
CA GLY A 80 17.10 12.10 17.77
C GLY A 80 18.56 12.43 17.48
N TYR A 81 18.81 13.49 16.71
CA TYR A 81 20.14 13.84 16.27
C TYR A 81 20.43 15.34 16.45
N PRO A 82 21.52 15.71 17.14
CA PRO A 82 21.91 17.10 17.36
C PRO A 82 22.49 17.69 16.05
N ASN A 83 22.22 18.89 15.57
CA ASN A 83 21.36 20.00 16.01
C ASN A 83 20.76 20.66 14.77
N VAL A 84 19.56 21.24 14.89
CA VAL A 84 19.19 22.37 14.02
C VAL A 84 20.15 23.49 14.39
N VAL A 85 21.03 23.87 13.48
CA VAL A 85 21.86 25.07 13.64
C VAL A 85 20.97 26.27 13.38
N THR A 86 20.56 26.97 14.43
CA THR A 86 19.81 28.23 14.27
C THR A 86 20.76 29.36 13.87
N LEU A 87 20.21 30.44 13.29
CA LEU A 87 21.02 31.61 12.95
C LEU A 87 21.60 32.23 14.22
N GLU A 88 20.87 32.17 15.35
CA GLU A 88 21.38 32.58 16.65
C GLU A 88 22.58 31.75 17.11
N ASP A 89 22.59 30.42 16.89
CA ASP A 89 23.72 29.56 17.26
C ASP A 89 25.00 29.88 16.48
N LEU A 90 24.87 30.34 15.23
CA LEU A 90 26.00 30.77 14.39
C LEU A 90 26.54 32.16 14.74
N ILE A 91 25.67 33.04 15.27
CA ILE A 91 26.02 34.43 15.60
C ILE A 91 26.53 34.56 17.04
N TYR A 92 26.02 33.76 17.98
CA TYR A 92 26.28 33.91 19.42
C TYR A 92 26.87 32.66 20.11
N GLY A 93 26.93 31.51 19.44
CA GLY A 93 27.36 30.25 20.07
C GLY A 93 28.82 29.90 19.80
N GLU A 94 29.69 30.03 20.81
CA GLU A 94 31.09 29.55 20.75
C GLU A 94 31.22 28.01 20.81
N GLN A 95 30.13 27.25 20.96
CA GLN A 95 30.15 25.78 20.99
C GLN A 95 28.88 25.16 20.40
N MET A 96 29.04 24.31 19.38
CA MET A 96 27.99 23.44 18.87
C MET A 96 27.44 22.55 20.01
N PRO A 97 26.11 22.40 20.17
CA PRO A 97 25.56 21.60 21.25
C PRO A 97 26.06 20.16 21.22
N GLU A 98 26.45 19.65 22.38
CA GLU A 98 27.07 18.33 22.52
C GLU A 98 26.15 17.21 22.04
N LYS A 99 26.76 16.22 21.41
CA LYS A 99 26.02 15.14 20.76
C LYS A 99 25.37 14.21 21.79
N ARG A 100 24.05 14.28 21.93
CA ARG A 100 23.28 13.49 22.93
C ARG A 100 23.27 11.97 22.70
N VAL A 101 23.55 11.51 21.48
CA VAL A 101 23.46 10.09 21.09
C VAL A 101 24.75 9.64 20.39
N PRO A 102 25.40 8.55 20.82
CA PRO A 102 26.61 8.03 20.17
C PRO A 102 26.40 7.66 18.70
N ASP A 103 27.45 7.80 17.90
CA ASP A 103 27.47 7.51 16.47
C ASP A 103 27.09 6.06 16.14
N GLU A 104 27.52 5.12 16.98
CA GLU A 104 27.26 3.70 16.83
C GLU A 104 25.75 3.42 16.92
N LYS A 105 25.10 4.00 17.91
CA LYS A 105 23.66 3.87 18.11
C LYS A 105 22.86 4.51 16.97
N ILE A 106 23.33 5.66 16.47
CA ILE A 106 22.72 6.34 15.31
C ILE A 106 22.74 5.46 14.06
N LYS A 107 23.88 4.81 13.78
CA LYS A 107 24.03 3.92 12.62
C LYS A 107 23.21 2.65 12.78
N GLU A 108 23.14 2.10 13.99
CA GLU A 108 22.31 0.94 14.28
C GLU A 108 20.82 1.23 14.06
N GLU A 109 20.33 2.38 14.56
CA GLU A 109 18.96 2.82 14.35
C GLU A 109 18.64 3.03 12.86
N GLN A 110 19.55 3.66 12.10
CA GLN A 110 19.40 3.81 10.66
C GLN A 110 19.31 2.46 9.94
N LYS A 111 20.18 1.51 10.25
CA LYS A 111 20.11 0.16 9.67
C LYS A 111 18.80 -0.57 9.99
N ASN A 112 18.29 -0.42 11.21
CA ASN A 112 17.01 -1.02 11.60
C ASN A 112 15.83 -0.40 10.81
N LEU A 113 15.82 0.92 10.68
CA LEU A 113 14.80 1.62 9.90
C LEU A 113 14.86 1.22 8.43
N GLU A 114 16.05 1.16 7.82
CA GLU A 114 16.24 0.68 6.44
C GLU A 114 15.66 -0.71 6.24
N HIS A 115 15.93 -1.63 7.16
CA HIS A 115 15.38 -2.99 7.10
C HIS A 115 13.84 -2.97 7.11
N GLN A 116 13.23 -2.11 7.92
CA GLN A 116 11.77 -1.97 7.95
C GLN A 116 11.24 -1.37 6.64
N VAL A 117 11.93 -0.40 6.04
CA VAL A 117 11.59 0.14 4.72
C VAL A 117 11.61 -0.97 3.67
N PHE A 118 12.70 -1.74 3.56
CA PHE A 118 12.83 -2.82 2.57
C PHE A 118 11.75 -3.90 2.70
N LYS A 119 11.24 -4.15 3.91
CA LYS A 119 10.12 -5.07 4.12
C LYS A 119 8.80 -4.55 3.54
N LEU A 120 8.63 -3.24 3.46
CA LEU A 120 7.40 -2.60 3.01
C LEU A 120 7.38 -2.35 1.50
N LEU A 121 8.54 -2.09 0.87
CA LEU A 121 8.64 -1.78 -0.56
C LEU A 121 7.87 -2.74 -1.49
N PRO A 122 7.87 -4.08 -1.30
CA PRO A 122 7.14 -4.98 -2.20
C PRO A 122 5.62 -4.83 -2.20
N TYR A 123 5.06 -4.15 -1.18
CA TYR A 123 3.62 -3.94 -1.03
C TYR A 123 3.16 -2.56 -1.53
N LEU A 124 4.12 -1.70 -1.90
CA LEU A 124 3.87 -0.35 -2.37
C LEU A 124 3.78 -0.32 -3.90
N LEU A 125 2.97 0.62 -4.40
CA LEU A 125 2.95 0.95 -5.82
C LEU A 125 4.26 1.67 -6.21
N PRO A 126 4.65 1.67 -7.51
CA PRO A 126 5.93 2.22 -7.93
C PRO A 126 6.19 3.66 -7.49
N ASP A 127 5.16 4.50 -7.47
CA ASP A 127 5.28 5.91 -7.07
C ASP A 127 5.39 6.08 -5.55
N GLU A 128 4.68 5.26 -4.78
CA GLU A 128 4.81 5.19 -3.32
C GLU A 128 6.20 4.67 -2.90
N ALA A 129 6.67 3.62 -3.56
CA ALA A 129 7.99 3.04 -3.33
C ALA A 129 9.08 4.08 -3.58
N GLN A 130 9.00 4.85 -4.66
CA GLN A 130 9.94 5.94 -4.95
C GLN A 130 9.98 7.00 -3.84
N ILE A 131 8.83 7.36 -3.27
CA ILE A 131 8.78 8.32 -2.16
C ILE A 131 9.42 7.71 -0.91
N MET A 132 9.14 6.44 -0.62
CA MET A 132 9.71 5.75 0.53
C MET A 132 11.23 5.56 0.39
N GLU A 133 11.72 5.25 -0.81
CA GLU A 133 13.15 5.20 -1.13
C GLU A 133 13.80 6.58 -0.95
N LYS A 134 13.11 7.66 -1.35
CA LYS A 134 13.58 9.03 -1.13
C LYS A 134 13.68 9.36 0.36
N VAL A 135 12.70 8.96 1.18
CA VAL A 135 12.75 9.09 2.65
C VAL A 135 13.99 8.40 3.21
N MET A 136 14.22 7.14 2.80
CA MET A 136 15.36 6.34 3.24
C MET A 136 16.70 6.96 2.84
N LEU A 137 16.85 7.34 1.56
CA LEU A 137 18.07 7.96 1.04
C LEU A 137 18.41 9.22 1.83
N GLN A 138 17.41 10.08 2.04
CA GLN A 138 17.63 11.34 2.75
C GLN A 138 18.01 11.13 4.20
N HIS A 139 17.38 10.17 4.87
CA HIS A 139 17.76 9.80 6.23
C HIS A 139 19.19 9.24 6.32
N SER A 140 19.62 8.46 5.33
CA SER A 140 20.99 7.93 5.23
C SER A 140 22.03 9.04 5.02
N ILE A 141 21.74 10.02 4.16
CA ILE A 141 22.61 11.19 3.95
C ILE A 141 22.74 12.00 5.24
N LEU A 142 21.61 12.34 5.89
CA LEU A 142 21.62 13.08 7.17
C LEU A 142 22.41 12.35 8.24
N THR A 143 22.25 11.02 8.32
CA THR A 143 23.00 10.16 9.24
C THR A 143 24.51 10.20 8.96
N SER A 144 24.89 10.18 7.69
CA SER A 144 26.28 10.26 7.25
C SER A 144 26.92 11.62 7.60
N ILE A 145 26.21 12.73 7.35
CA ILE A 145 26.66 14.09 7.74
C ILE A 145 26.91 14.16 9.26
N ARG A 146 26.04 13.54 10.04
CA ARG A 146 26.06 13.58 11.52
C ARG A 146 27.08 12.66 12.16
N THR A 147 27.45 11.56 11.50
CA THR A 147 28.43 10.59 12.00
C THR A 147 29.77 10.66 11.27
N SER A 148 29.93 11.66 10.41
CA SER A 148 31.19 11.92 9.74
C SER A 148 32.23 12.43 10.73
N LYS A 149 33.40 11.79 10.71
CA LYS A 149 34.58 12.21 11.46
C LYS A 149 35.32 13.39 10.79
N VAL A 150 34.90 13.77 9.59
CA VAL A 150 35.47 14.91 8.85
C VAL A 150 34.91 16.20 9.46
N PRO A 151 35.77 17.14 9.93
CA PRO A 151 35.33 18.44 10.42
C PRO A 151 34.47 19.18 9.40
N ALA A 152 33.53 20.00 9.86
CA ALA A 152 32.57 20.66 8.97
C ALA A 152 33.24 21.54 7.91
N GLU A 153 34.36 22.17 8.26
CA GLU A 153 35.13 23.08 7.42
C GLU A 153 35.87 22.35 6.27
N HIS A 154 36.04 21.04 6.39
CA HIS A 154 36.75 20.20 5.42
C HIS A 154 35.79 19.40 4.52
N ARG A 155 34.49 19.59 4.68
CA ARG A 155 33.48 18.93 3.83
C ARG A 155 33.29 19.75 2.56
N SER A 156 33.13 19.08 1.43
CA SER A 156 32.80 19.74 0.16
C SER A 156 31.59 20.65 0.34
N ALA A 157 31.67 21.86 -0.19
CA ALA A 157 30.53 22.78 -0.18
C ALA A 157 29.41 22.25 -1.09
N PRO A 158 28.15 22.67 -0.90
CA PRO A 158 27.06 22.29 -1.80
C PRO A 158 27.31 22.66 -3.27
N SER A 159 28.02 23.77 -3.53
CA SER A 159 28.46 24.18 -4.87
C SER A 159 29.46 23.22 -5.52
N GLU A 160 30.11 22.36 -4.73
CA GLU A 160 31.12 21.39 -5.14
C GLU A 160 30.57 19.95 -5.09
N GLY A 161 29.25 19.78 -4.93
CA GLY A 161 28.58 18.48 -4.82
C GLY A 161 28.50 17.92 -3.40
N GLY A 162 28.82 18.72 -2.38
CA GLY A 162 28.56 18.37 -0.99
C GLY A 162 27.08 18.46 -0.59
N PHE A 163 26.74 17.89 0.56
CA PHE A 163 25.37 17.92 1.07
C PHE A 163 25.15 19.06 2.07
N ASN A 164 24.03 19.76 1.92
CA ASN A 164 23.60 20.76 2.89
C ASN A 164 22.59 20.14 3.85
N PHE A 165 22.93 20.12 5.14
CA PHE A 165 22.08 19.51 6.17
C PHE A 165 20.62 20.03 6.16
N ASN A 166 20.43 21.35 6.06
CA ASN A 166 19.09 21.95 6.10
C ASN A 166 18.27 21.59 4.85
N ASN A 167 18.90 21.54 3.68
CA ASN A 167 18.24 21.13 2.44
C ASN A 167 17.82 19.66 2.50
N GLU A 168 18.73 18.76 2.90
CA GLU A 168 18.41 17.33 3.02
C GLU A 168 17.32 17.09 4.06
N MET A 169 17.33 17.83 5.18
CA MET A 169 16.28 17.75 6.19
C MET A 169 14.93 18.24 5.65
N HIS A 170 14.93 19.30 4.84
CA HIS A 170 13.73 19.78 4.17
C HIS A 170 13.19 18.74 3.16
N GLU A 171 14.06 18.12 2.35
CA GLU A 171 13.67 17.07 1.41
C GLU A 171 13.10 15.85 2.14
N LEU A 172 13.69 15.45 3.27
CA LEU A 172 13.16 14.36 4.11
C LEU A 172 11.75 14.69 4.61
N ARG A 173 11.54 15.90 5.16
CA ARG A 173 10.22 16.34 5.65
C ARG A 173 9.19 16.36 4.53
N ARG A 174 9.56 16.83 3.34
CA ARG A 174 8.68 16.84 2.18
C ARG A 174 8.29 15.41 1.79
N ALA A 175 9.26 14.51 1.65
CA ALA A 175 9.02 13.14 1.23
C ALA A 175 8.14 12.37 2.24
N GLY A 176 8.41 12.47 3.54
CA GLY A 176 7.55 11.77 4.53
C GLY A 176 6.16 12.40 4.67
N THR A 177 6.02 13.70 4.45
CA THR A 177 4.69 14.35 4.34
C THR A 177 3.93 13.83 3.12
N GLN A 178 4.59 13.67 1.98
CA GLN A 178 4.00 13.09 0.76
C GLN A 178 3.52 11.66 0.99
N MET A 179 4.31 10.82 1.69
CA MET A 179 3.90 9.46 2.05
C MET A 179 2.59 9.44 2.85
N SER A 180 2.46 10.36 3.82
CA SER A 180 1.25 10.52 4.62
C SER A 180 0.06 11.06 3.81
N GLN A 181 0.31 11.93 2.83
CA GLN A 181 -0.73 12.44 1.94
C GLN A 181 -1.26 11.34 1.04
N ILE A 182 -0.38 10.55 0.42
CA ILE A 182 -0.79 9.44 -0.45
C ILE A 182 -1.63 8.41 0.32
N PHE A 183 -1.22 8.04 1.54
CA PHE A 183 -2.04 7.19 2.39
C PHE A 183 -3.45 7.76 2.59
N ARG A 184 -3.56 9.04 2.93
CA ARG A 184 -4.87 9.67 3.13
C ARG A 184 -5.71 9.68 1.85
N GLU A 185 -5.10 10.02 0.72
CA GLU A 185 -5.78 10.14 -0.56
C GLU A 185 -6.25 8.78 -1.11
N ARG A 186 -5.45 7.72 -0.92
CA ARG A 186 -5.74 6.39 -1.48
C ARG A 186 -6.57 5.50 -0.57
N CYS A 187 -6.42 5.63 0.75
CA CYS A 187 -6.96 4.65 1.70
C CYS A 187 -7.91 5.24 2.73
N MET A 188 -7.94 6.56 2.93
CA MET A 188 -8.82 7.22 3.89
C MET A 188 -9.88 8.11 3.24
N ARG A 189 -9.77 8.34 1.93
CA ARG A 189 -10.74 9.13 1.19
C ARG A 189 -12.02 8.32 1.05
N VAL A 190 -13.06 8.78 1.74
CA VAL A 190 -14.43 8.30 1.56
C VAL A 190 -15.02 9.14 0.44
N ASP A 191 -15.07 8.59 -0.78
CA ASP A 191 -15.94 9.12 -1.84
C ASP A 191 -17.35 8.53 -1.69
#